data_AF-A0AAD6RI25-F1
#
_entry.id   AF-A0AAD6RI25-F1
#
_cell.length_a   1.000
_cell.length_b   1.000
_cell.length_c   1.000
_cell.angle_alpha   90.00
_cell.angle_beta   90.00
_cell.angle_gamma   90.00
#
_symmetry.space_group_name_H-M   'P 1'
#
loop_
_entity.id
_entity.type
_entity.pdbx_description
1 polymer ?
#
loop_
_entity_poly.entity_id
_entity_poly.type
_entity_poly.pdbx_seq_one_letter_code
_entity_poly.pdbx_strand_id
1 'polypeptide(L)'
;MELIVSCAHNPTCIRLETHILNKIFHSTVLFSLFCSSNFMTYWECYLSSLHKVELLWIEHKERPQREKNLKSFAAPFSYSPIMVDVKIASAVAEETNLPFVTAENKFEALAAHDAFVETSGALNTVATSLMKIANDIRLLGSGPRCGLGELILPENEPGSSIMPGKVNPTQCEALTMVCAQVMGNHVAITVGGSNGHFELNVFKPMIASGLLHSIRLLGDASASFEKNCVRGIQANRERISKLLHESLMLVTSLNPKIGYDNAAAVAKLAHKEGSTLKEAALKLRMLTSEEFDTLVVPEKMIGPTD
;
A
#
# COMPACT_ATOMS: atom_id res chain seq x y z
N MET A 1 -3.31 38.47 2.10
CA MET A 1 -2.09 38.74 1.31
C MET A 1 -0.82 38.44 2.12
N GLU A 2 -0.76 38.79 3.42
CA GLU A 2 0.39 38.44 4.29
C GLU A 2 0.50 36.95 4.68
N LEU A 3 -0.62 36.21 4.74
CA LEU A 3 -0.61 34.77 5.05
C LEU A 3 -0.04 33.88 3.93
N ILE A 4 -0.06 34.34 2.67
CA ILE A 4 0.42 33.56 1.52
C ILE A 4 1.92 33.82 1.27
N VAL A 5 2.41 35.02 1.57
CA VAL A 5 3.84 35.37 1.48
C VAL A 5 4.65 34.74 2.63
N SER A 6 4.01 34.52 3.79
CA SER A 6 4.63 33.84 4.94
C SER A 6 4.93 32.35 4.65
N CYS A 7 4.10 31.66 3.87
CA CYS A 7 4.35 30.27 3.46
C CYS A 7 5.50 30.14 2.44
N ALA A 8 5.76 31.16 1.62
CA ALA A 8 6.84 31.15 0.63
C ALA A 8 8.24 31.39 1.24
N HIS A 9 8.32 31.97 2.44
CA HIS A 9 9.58 32.23 3.14
C HIS A 9 9.97 31.12 4.14
N ASN A 10 9.19 30.04 4.22
CA ASN A 10 9.49 28.94 5.13
C ASN A 10 10.09 27.74 4.35
N PRO A 11 11.43 27.59 4.28
CA PRO A 11 12.10 26.49 3.58
C PRO A 11 11.77 25.09 4.14
N THR A 12 11.02 25.00 5.24
CA THR A 12 10.53 23.71 5.76
C THR A 12 9.31 23.17 5.01
N CYS A 13 8.40 23.99 4.47
CA CYS A 13 7.16 23.48 3.86
C CYS A 13 7.41 22.72 2.54
N ILE A 14 8.32 23.23 1.70
CA ILE A 14 8.66 22.61 0.41
C ILE A 14 9.63 21.43 0.57
N ARG A 15 10.52 21.48 1.56
CA ARG A 15 11.37 20.32 1.94
C ARG A 15 10.57 19.19 2.58
N LEU A 16 9.44 19.47 3.23
CA LEU A 16 8.61 18.44 3.85
C LEU A 16 7.99 17.49 2.80
N GLU A 17 7.55 17.99 1.64
CA GLU A 17 6.88 17.16 0.62
C GLU A 17 7.84 16.12 0.01
N THR A 18 9.04 16.52 -0.41
CA THR A 18 10.06 15.60 -0.94
C THR A 18 10.58 14.63 0.10
N HIS A 19 10.72 15.07 1.37
CA HIS A 19 11.23 14.21 2.44
C HIS A 19 10.19 13.22 2.97
N ILE A 20 8.90 13.58 2.96
CA ILE A 20 7.78 12.70 3.31
C ILE A 20 7.54 11.68 2.21
N LEU A 21 7.54 12.10 0.94
CA LEU A 21 7.40 11.18 -0.19
C LEU A 21 8.61 10.24 -0.25
N ASN A 22 9.84 10.74 -0.10
CA ASN A 22 11.01 9.86 0.04
C ASN A 22 10.93 8.96 1.28
N LYS A 23 10.24 9.33 2.37
CA LYS A 23 10.02 8.43 3.52
C LYS A 23 8.98 7.35 3.22
N ILE A 24 7.90 7.66 2.49
CA ILE A 24 6.94 6.66 2.01
C ILE A 24 7.67 5.64 1.13
N PHE A 25 8.51 6.11 0.19
CA PHE A 25 9.15 5.27 -0.81
C PHE A 25 10.47 4.61 -0.35
N HIS A 26 11.31 5.25 0.49
CA HIS A 26 12.46 4.57 1.13
C HIS A 26 12.01 3.44 2.06
N SER A 27 10.84 3.56 2.69
CA SER A 27 10.27 2.49 3.51
C SER A 27 9.92 1.27 2.65
N THR A 28 9.44 1.49 1.42
CA THR A 28 9.18 0.43 0.42
C THR A 28 10.47 -0.25 -0.05
N VAL A 29 11.54 0.52 -0.26
CA VAL A 29 12.86 0.00 -0.68
C VAL A 29 13.58 -0.74 0.46
N LEU A 30 13.52 -0.24 1.71
CA LEU A 30 14.10 -0.92 2.87
C LEU A 30 13.40 -2.25 3.19
N PHE A 31 12.12 -2.38 2.86
CA PHE A 31 11.37 -3.63 2.96
C PHE A 31 11.95 -4.75 2.08
N SER A 32 12.61 -4.39 0.97
CA SER A 32 13.23 -5.36 0.05
C SER A 32 14.51 -6.03 0.61
N LEU A 33 15.16 -5.42 1.62
CA LEU A 33 16.48 -5.85 2.09
C LEU A 33 16.47 -6.84 3.27
N PHE A 34 15.30 -7.18 3.83
CA PHE A 34 15.22 -7.92 5.10
C PHE A 34 14.79 -9.40 5.01
N CYS A 35 14.46 -9.93 3.83
CA CYS A 35 13.67 -11.15 3.74
C CYS A 35 14.40 -12.34 3.10
N SER A 36 14.69 -13.37 3.90
CA SER A 36 15.17 -14.68 3.44
C SER A 36 14.28 -15.80 3.98
N SER A 37 13.17 -16.14 3.31
CA SER A 37 12.45 -17.45 3.38
C SER A 37 11.13 -17.45 2.58
N ASN A 38 10.63 -18.66 2.23
CA ASN A 38 9.46 -18.96 1.38
C ASN A 38 8.10 -18.34 1.77
N PHE A 39 8.01 -17.64 2.91
CA PHE A 39 6.89 -16.73 3.24
C PHE A 39 6.93 -15.44 2.36
N MET A 40 7.95 -15.32 1.50
CA MET A 40 8.22 -14.20 0.59
C MET A 40 7.16 -13.96 -0.47
N THR A 41 6.52 -14.96 -1.08
CA THR A 41 5.63 -14.72 -2.23
C THR A 41 4.43 -13.83 -1.88
N TYR A 42 3.91 -13.94 -0.65
CA TYR A 42 2.87 -13.04 -0.15
C TYR A 42 3.40 -11.60 0.03
N TRP A 43 4.61 -11.46 0.56
CA TRP A 43 5.26 -10.14 0.71
C TRP A 43 5.64 -9.51 -0.62
N GLU A 44 6.13 -10.30 -1.58
CA GLU A 44 6.43 -9.87 -2.95
C GLU A 44 5.19 -9.36 -3.67
N CYS A 45 4.01 -9.95 -3.43
CA CYS A 45 2.75 -9.41 -3.94
C CYS A 45 2.45 -8.00 -3.39
N TYR A 46 2.70 -7.76 -2.10
CA TYR A 46 2.53 -6.44 -1.51
C TYR A 46 3.56 -5.44 -2.03
N LEU A 47 4.82 -5.86 -2.15
CA LEU A 47 5.89 -5.05 -2.72
C LEU A 47 5.63 -4.72 -4.19
N SER A 48 5.15 -5.67 -4.98
CA SER A 48 4.75 -5.44 -6.38
C SER A 48 3.59 -4.46 -6.47
N SER A 49 2.62 -4.53 -5.55
CA SER A 49 1.51 -3.57 -5.49
C SER A 49 2.02 -2.17 -5.17
N LEU A 50 2.88 -2.03 -4.15
CA LEU A 50 3.48 -0.75 -3.79
C LEU A 50 4.42 -0.21 -4.89
N HIS A 51 5.19 -1.08 -5.54
CA HIS A 51 6.11 -0.70 -6.61
C HIS A 51 5.38 -0.31 -7.89
N LYS A 52 4.29 -0.99 -8.26
CA LYS A 52 3.43 -0.54 -9.37
C LYS A 52 2.81 0.81 -9.09
N VAL A 53 2.37 1.03 -7.85
CA VAL A 53 1.82 2.33 -7.42
C VAL A 53 2.91 3.41 -7.40
N GLU A 54 4.13 3.07 -6.97
CA GLU A 54 5.30 3.93 -7.04
C GLU A 54 5.68 4.26 -8.48
N LEU A 55 5.72 3.28 -9.38
CA LEU A 55 6.02 3.49 -10.80
C LEU A 55 4.95 4.33 -11.48
N LEU A 56 3.66 4.06 -11.24
CA LEU A 56 2.57 4.93 -11.71
C LEU A 56 2.72 6.34 -11.15
N TRP A 57 3.09 6.48 -9.88
CA TRP A 57 3.31 7.77 -9.27
C TRP A 57 4.55 8.50 -9.81
N ILE A 58 5.65 7.80 -10.12
CA ILE A 58 6.88 8.33 -10.71
C ILE A 58 6.66 8.71 -12.18
N GLU A 59 6.01 7.86 -12.96
CA GLU A 59 5.62 8.14 -14.35
C GLU A 59 4.66 9.33 -14.42
N HIS A 60 3.74 9.45 -13.46
CA HIS A 60 2.91 10.65 -13.33
C HIS A 60 3.68 11.85 -12.75
N LYS A 61 4.70 11.69 -11.91
CA LYS A 61 5.55 12.80 -11.41
C LYS A 61 6.23 13.58 -12.56
N GLU A 62 6.46 12.91 -13.68
CA GLU A 62 7.07 13.48 -14.88
C GLU A 62 6.12 14.38 -15.70
N ARG A 63 4.79 14.31 -15.55
CA ARG A 63 3.83 15.02 -16.43
C ARG A 63 3.04 16.19 -15.79
N PRO A 64 2.19 16.04 -14.75
CA PRO A 64 1.32 17.12 -14.28
C PRO A 64 1.94 18.01 -13.19
N GLN A 65 2.97 17.55 -12.47
CA GLN A 65 3.54 18.31 -11.34
C GLN A 65 4.52 19.41 -11.77
N ARG A 66 4.96 19.40 -13.05
CA ARG A 66 5.90 20.37 -13.61
C ARG A 66 5.23 21.73 -13.86
N GLU A 67 3.93 21.74 -14.11
CA GLU A 67 3.13 22.94 -14.41
C GLU A 67 2.39 23.45 -13.17
N LYS A 68 3.11 24.04 -12.22
CA LYS A 68 2.46 24.75 -11.11
C LYS A 68 2.52 26.25 -11.33
N ASN A 69 1.35 26.88 -11.26
CA ASN A 69 1.10 28.31 -11.48
C ASN A 69 2.02 29.20 -10.65
N LEU A 70 3.14 29.57 -11.26
CA LEU A 70 3.92 30.71 -10.83
C LEU A 70 3.44 31.93 -11.60
N LYS A 71 2.39 32.53 -11.01
CA LYS A 71 1.72 33.77 -11.42
C LYS A 71 0.90 33.68 -12.71
N SER A 72 -0.27 33.06 -12.64
CA SER A 72 -1.41 33.55 -13.41
C SER A 72 -2.02 34.73 -12.64
N PHE A 73 -1.71 35.95 -13.07
CA PHE A 73 -2.40 37.15 -12.57
C PHE A 73 -3.91 37.03 -12.86
N ALA A 74 -4.72 37.76 -12.10
CA ALA A 74 -6.19 37.69 -11.99
C ALA A 74 -7.02 37.79 -13.29
N ALA A 75 -6.37 37.87 -14.45
CA ALA A 75 -6.93 37.51 -15.74
C ALA A 75 -5.77 37.04 -16.63
N PRO A 76 -5.98 36.02 -17.49
CA PRO A 76 -5.00 35.62 -18.51
C PRO A 76 -4.62 36.75 -19.50
N PHE A 77 -5.29 37.91 -19.40
CA PHE A 77 -5.03 39.15 -20.13
C PHE A 77 -4.17 40.19 -19.37
N SER A 78 -3.57 39.84 -18.24
CA SER A 78 -2.78 40.78 -17.43
C SER A 78 -1.55 41.33 -18.20
N TYR A 79 -1.37 42.65 -18.14
CA TYR A 79 -0.21 43.47 -18.58
C TYR A 79 1.10 43.10 -17.86
N SER A 80 1.48 41.83 -17.83
CA SER A 80 2.76 41.40 -17.30
C SER A 80 3.84 41.59 -18.38
N PRO A 81 5.04 42.08 -18.03
CA PRO A 81 6.16 42.12 -18.95
C PRO A 81 6.37 40.73 -19.60
N ILE A 82 6.71 40.72 -20.89
CA ILE A 82 6.99 39.51 -21.66
C ILE A 82 7.97 38.60 -20.87
N MET A 83 7.64 37.30 -20.76
CA MET A 83 8.44 36.24 -20.11
C MET A 83 8.59 36.28 -18.58
N VAL A 84 7.76 37.05 -17.86
CA VAL A 84 7.82 37.07 -16.39
C VAL A 84 7.51 35.72 -15.76
N ASP A 85 6.54 34.98 -16.28
CA ASP A 85 6.17 33.65 -15.81
C ASP A 85 7.30 32.63 -15.97
N VAL A 86 8.00 32.65 -17.12
CA VAL A 86 9.18 31.80 -17.37
C VAL A 86 10.30 32.11 -16.38
N LYS A 87 10.62 33.39 -16.15
CA LYS A 87 11.67 33.79 -15.20
C LYS A 87 11.35 33.36 -13.77
N ILE A 88 10.09 33.45 -13.36
CA ILE A 88 9.67 33.02 -12.03
C ILE A 88 9.71 31.50 -11.91
N ALA A 89 9.25 30.76 -12.93
CA ALA A 89 9.35 29.31 -12.96
C ALA A 89 10.81 28.85 -12.82
N SER A 90 11.75 29.47 -13.55
CA SER A 90 13.18 29.19 -13.42
C SER A 90 13.71 29.50 -12.01
N ALA A 91 13.36 30.65 -11.44
CA ALA A 91 13.78 30.99 -10.08
C ALA A 91 13.26 29.98 -9.04
N VAL A 92 12.00 29.52 -9.17
CA VAL A 92 11.49 28.48 -8.26
C VAL A 92 12.14 27.13 -8.52
N ALA A 93 12.43 26.78 -9.77
CA ALA A 93 13.16 25.56 -10.09
C ALA A 93 14.54 25.54 -9.43
N GLU A 94 15.26 26.66 -9.48
CA GLU A 94 16.55 26.85 -8.81
C GLU A 94 16.43 26.74 -7.29
N GLU A 95 15.48 27.44 -6.67
CA GLU A 95 15.29 27.44 -5.21
C GLU A 95 14.88 26.06 -4.67
N THR A 96 14.08 25.31 -5.43
CA THR A 96 13.52 24.03 -4.98
C THR A 96 14.32 22.82 -5.43
N ASN A 97 15.25 22.99 -6.39
CA ASN A 97 15.92 21.89 -7.11
C ASN A 97 14.93 20.91 -7.76
N LEU A 98 13.76 21.41 -8.19
CA LEU A 98 12.74 20.65 -8.89
C LEU A 98 12.48 21.28 -10.28
N PRO A 99 12.14 20.49 -11.31
CA PRO A 99 12.01 20.97 -12.69
C PRO A 99 10.67 21.71 -12.92
N PHE A 100 10.45 22.82 -12.21
CA PHE A 100 9.27 23.67 -12.40
C PHE A 100 9.32 24.38 -13.75
N VAL A 101 8.19 24.35 -14.47
CA VAL A 101 7.97 25.08 -15.71
C VAL A 101 6.64 25.85 -15.62
N THR A 102 6.49 26.86 -16.46
CA THR A 102 5.23 27.59 -16.57
C THR A 102 4.21 26.73 -17.34
N ALA A 103 2.93 26.76 -16.96
CA ALA A 103 1.89 25.96 -17.61
C ALA A 103 1.70 26.37 -19.08
N GLU A 104 1.52 25.41 -19.99
CA GLU A 104 1.26 25.66 -21.41
C GLU A 104 -0.01 26.51 -21.61
N ASN A 105 -1.07 26.21 -20.85
CA ASN A 105 -2.35 26.94 -20.91
C ASN A 105 -2.72 27.55 -19.55
N LYS A 106 -2.65 28.88 -19.44
CA LYS A 106 -2.98 29.61 -18.20
C LYS A 106 -4.47 29.67 -17.88
N PHE A 107 -5.34 29.50 -18.87
CA PHE A 107 -6.79 29.46 -18.67
C PHE A 107 -7.18 28.16 -17.97
N GLU A 108 -6.69 27.02 -18.48
CA GLU A 108 -6.88 25.71 -17.86
C GLU A 108 -6.38 25.73 -16.41
N ALA A 109 -5.15 26.19 -16.19
CA ALA A 109 -4.53 26.16 -14.87
C ALA A 109 -5.24 27.05 -13.82
N LEU A 110 -6.06 28.02 -14.25
CA LEU A 110 -6.91 28.85 -13.39
C LEU A 110 -8.32 28.27 -13.20
N ALA A 111 -8.92 27.83 -14.30
CA ALA A 111 -10.31 27.38 -14.41
C ALA A 111 -10.53 25.98 -13.83
N ALA A 112 -9.50 25.13 -13.86
CA ALA A 112 -9.55 23.74 -13.42
C ALA A 112 -8.35 23.39 -12.52
N HIS A 113 -8.44 22.23 -11.88
CA HIS A 113 -7.39 21.69 -11.00
C HIS A 113 -7.20 20.19 -11.24
N ASP A 114 -7.17 19.79 -12.50
CA ASP A 114 -7.19 18.40 -12.92
C ASP A 114 -5.92 17.66 -12.46
N ALA A 115 -4.76 18.32 -12.48
CA ALA A 115 -3.52 17.79 -11.90
C ALA A 115 -3.65 17.44 -10.41
N PHE A 116 -4.45 18.19 -9.64
CA PHE A 116 -4.69 17.89 -8.22
C PHE A 116 -5.66 16.72 -8.06
N VAL A 117 -6.66 16.60 -8.92
CA VAL A 117 -7.59 15.47 -8.96
C VAL A 117 -6.85 14.17 -9.32
N GLU A 118 -6.00 14.22 -10.35
CA GLU A 118 -5.14 13.11 -10.77
C GLU A 118 -4.20 12.67 -9.65
N THR A 119 -3.47 13.63 -9.03
CA THR A 119 -2.59 13.34 -7.88
C THR A 119 -3.37 12.70 -6.74
N SER A 120 -4.56 13.21 -6.44
CA SER A 120 -5.46 12.64 -5.43
C SER A 120 -5.88 11.21 -5.77
N GLY A 121 -6.15 10.90 -7.05
CA GLY A 121 -6.44 9.55 -7.52
C GLY A 121 -5.28 8.57 -7.34
N ALA A 122 -4.04 9.04 -7.57
CA ALA A 122 -2.85 8.25 -7.29
C ALA A 122 -2.73 7.93 -5.77
N LEU A 123 -2.92 8.94 -4.91
CA LEU A 123 -2.92 8.74 -3.45
C LEU A 123 -4.06 7.81 -2.99
N ASN A 124 -5.22 7.86 -3.65
CA ASN A 124 -6.33 6.94 -3.37
C ASN A 124 -5.94 5.49 -3.69
N THR A 125 -5.22 5.26 -4.79
CA THR A 125 -4.67 3.94 -5.16
C THR A 125 -3.63 3.44 -4.14
N VAL A 126 -2.78 4.34 -3.62
CA VAL A 126 -1.87 4.01 -2.49
C VAL A 126 -2.68 3.59 -1.27
N ALA A 127 -3.72 4.34 -0.93
CA ALA A 127 -4.56 4.08 0.24
C ALA A 127 -5.29 2.72 0.14
N THR A 128 -5.81 2.33 -1.02
CA THR A 128 -6.43 1.01 -1.20
C THR A 128 -5.42 -0.13 -1.01
N SER A 129 -4.21 0.04 -1.53
CA SER A 129 -3.12 -0.95 -1.40
C SER A 129 -2.70 -1.12 0.06
N LEU A 130 -2.43 0.00 0.76
CA LEU A 130 -2.04 -0.01 2.18
C LEU A 130 -3.16 -0.56 3.08
N MET A 131 -4.42 -0.25 2.78
CA MET A 131 -5.58 -0.81 3.49
C MET A 131 -5.57 -2.34 3.43
N LYS A 132 -5.36 -2.93 2.24
CA LYS A 132 -5.30 -4.38 2.07
C LYS A 132 -4.12 -4.99 2.84
N ILE A 133 -2.93 -4.41 2.71
CA ILE A 133 -1.72 -4.86 3.41
C ILE A 133 -1.96 -4.88 4.92
N ALA A 134 -2.46 -3.79 5.50
CA ALA A 134 -2.73 -3.69 6.92
C ALA A 134 -3.78 -4.71 7.40
N ASN A 135 -4.83 -4.93 6.58
CA ASN A 135 -5.87 -5.91 6.85
C ASN A 135 -5.37 -7.35 6.89
N ASP A 136 -4.52 -7.72 5.94
CA ASP A 136 -3.97 -9.07 5.88
C ASP A 136 -3.03 -9.33 7.06
N ILE A 137 -2.17 -8.35 7.39
CA ILE A 137 -1.23 -8.46 8.52
C ILE A 137 -1.99 -8.64 9.84
N ARG A 138 -3.02 -7.84 10.09
CA ARG A 138 -3.81 -7.98 11.33
C ARG A 138 -4.60 -9.29 11.39
N LEU A 139 -5.05 -9.81 10.25
CA LEU A 139 -5.78 -11.07 10.19
C LEU A 139 -4.83 -12.26 10.41
N LEU A 140 -3.68 -12.28 9.74
CA LEU A 140 -2.63 -13.28 9.93
C LEU A 140 -2.06 -13.25 11.36
N GLY A 141 -2.00 -12.07 11.98
CA GLY A 141 -1.60 -11.87 13.37
C GLY A 141 -2.70 -12.10 14.42
N SER A 142 -3.93 -12.46 14.01
CA SER A 142 -5.03 -12.66 14.95
C SER A 142 -4.82 -13.87 15.86
N GLY A 143 -5.08 -13.74 17.17
CA GLY A 143 -4.78 -14.80 18.13
C GLY A 143 -4.91 -14.36 19.59
N PRO A 144 -4.24 -15.04 20.55
CA PRO A 144 -3.24 -16.08 20.33
C PRO A 144 -3.80 -17.50 20.14
N ARG A 145 -5.07 -17.75 20.47
CA ARG A 145 -5.67 -19.12 20.42
C ARG A 145 -6.85 -19.28 19.48
N CYS A 146 -7.58 -18.20 19.20
CA CYS A 146 -8.86 -18.24 18.47
C CYS A 146 -8.80 -17.48 17.13
N GLY A 147 -7.62 -17.40 16.51
CA GLY A 147 -7.39 -16.75 15.22
C GLY A 147 -6.48 -17.56 14.31
N LEU A 148 -5.93 -16.93 13.28
CA LEU A 148 -4.97 -17.57 12.37
C LEU A 148 -3.63 -17.82 13.09
N GLY A 149 -3.07 -16.76 13.68
CA GLY A 149 -1.84 -16.82 14.47
C GLY A 149 -0.59 -17.19 13.69
N GLU A 150 -0.59 -16.96 12.37
CA GLU A 150 0.54 -17.24 11.48
C GLU A 150 1.66 -16.20 11.63
N LEU A 151 1.29 -14.96 11.95
CA LEU A 151 2.22 -13.87 12.25
C LEU A 151 2.22 -13.54 13.74
N ILE A 152 3.39 -13.18 14.25
CA ILE A 152 3.59 -12.60 15.58
C ILE A 152 3.95 -11.13 15.34
N LEU A 153 3.09 -10.24 15.82
CA LEU A 153 3.27 -8.80 15.70
C LEU A 153 4.02 -8.25 16.92
N PRO A 154 4.82 -7.17 16.76
CA PRO A 154 5.49 -6.53 17.89
C PRO A 154 4.47 -5.90 18.86
N GLU A 155 4.77 -6.00 20.16
CA GLU A 155 3.99 -5.38 21.23
C GLU A 155 4.51 -3.95 21.47
N ASN A 156 3.77 -2.94 21.03
CA ASN A 156 4.16 -1.52 21.18
C ASN A 156 3.53 -0.86 22.40
N GLU A 157 2.30 -1.24 22.73
CA GLU A 157 1.54 -0.74 23.86
C GLU A 157 1.63 -1.74 25.03
N PRO A 158 1.60 -1.27 26.29
CA PRO A 158 1.62 -2.17 27.43
C PRO A 158 0.43 -3.14 27.38
N GLY A 159 0.71 -4.44 27.20
CA GLY A 159 -0.27 -5.49 27.39
C GLY A 159 -0.80 -5.50 28.83
N SER A 160 -2.03 -5.97 29.01
CA SER A 160 -2.53 -6.20 30.36
C SER A 160 -1.86 -7.43 30.95
N SER A 161 -1.32 -7.33 32.16
CA SER A 161 -0.72 -8.46 32.89
C SER A 161 -1.69 -9.62 33.10
N ILE A 162 -3.00 -9.38 33.02
CA ILE A 162 -4.06 -10.41 33.09
C ILE A 162 -4.31 -11.14 31.75
N MET A 163 -3.80 -10.61 30.62
CA MET A 163 -4.01 -11.13 29.27
C MET A 163 -2.67 -11.40 28.57
N PRO A 164 -1.91 -12.42 29.00
CA PRO A 164 -0.61 -12.73 28.43
C PRO A 164 -0.72 -13.12 26.94
N GLY A 165 0.17 -12.59 26.12
CA GLY A 165 0.22 -12.86 24.67
C GLY A 165 -0.86 -12.16 23.85
N LYS A 166 -1.67 -11.28 24.45
CA LYS A 166 -2.61 -10.42 23.72
C LYS A 166 -1.88 -9.20 23.20
N VAL A 167 -1.69 -9.15 21.88
CA VAL A 167 -1.17 -7.97 21.16
C VAL A 167 -2.26 -7.46 20.23
N ASN A 168 -2.69 -6.21 20.42
CA ASN A 168 -3.62 -5.57 19.48
C ASN A 168 -2.80 -5.00 18.30
N PRO A 169 -3.29 -5.14 17.05
CA PRO A 169 -2.59 -4.65 15.85
C PRO A 169 -2.81 -3.13 15.66
N THR A 170 -2.47 -2.32 16.66
CA THR A 170 -2.77 -0.87 16.72
C THR A 170 -2.22 -0.08 15.52
N GLN A 171 -1.04 -0.46 15.03
CA GLN A 171 -0.45 0.15 13.84
C GLN A 171 -1.24 -0.18 12.57
N CYS A 172 -1.79 -1.40 12.45
CA CYS A 172 -2.71 -1.73 11.36
C CYS A 172 -4.01 -0.92 11.48
N GLU A 173 -4.57 -0.80 12.69
CA GLU A 173 -5.78 -0.02 12.95
C GLU A 173 -5.60 1.45 12.54
N ALA A 174 -4.52 2.10 13.00
CA ALA A 174 -4.19 3.47 12.65
C ALA A 174 -4.02 3.65 11.13
N LEU A 175 -3.31 2.74 10.47
CA LEU A 175 -3.11 2.80 9.02
C LEU A 175 -4.44 2.65 8.27
N THR A 176 -5.31 1.72 8.67
CA THR A 176 -6.63 1.54 8.02
C THR A 176 -7.53 2.77 8.19
N MET A 177 -7.51 3.45 9.35
CA MET A 177 -8.25 4.70 9.55
C MET A 177 -7.72 5.82 8.65
N VAL A 178 -6.39 5.94 8.52
CA VAL A 178 -5.75 6.90 7.60
C VAL A 178 -6.14 6.63 6.16
N CYS A 179 -6.11 5.37 5.72
CA CYS A 179 -6.53 5.00 4.36
C CYS A 179 -7.98 5.41 4.10
N ALA A 180 -8.90 5.16 5.04
CA ALA A 180 -10.30 5.59 4.91
C ALA A 180 -10.43 7.12 4.82
N GLN A 181 -9.66 7.88 5.63
CA GLN A 181 -9.66 9.34 5.58
C GLN A 181 -9.17 9.86 4.22
N VAL A 182 -8.13 9.25 3.65
CA VAL A 182 -7.59 9.60 2.33
C VAL A 182 -8.63 9.35 1.23
N MET A 183 -9.35 8.22 1.28
CA MET A 183 -10.45 7.93 0.35
C MET A 183 -11.56 8.97 0.45
N GLY A 184 -11.92 9.40 1.67
CA GLY A 184 -12.88 10.50 1.87
C GLY A 184 -12.40 11.84 1.32
N ASN A 185 -11.13 12.18 1.56
CA ASN A 185 -10.51 13.39 0.99
C ASN A 185 -10.51 13.34 -0.56
N HIS A 186 -10.29 12.17 -1.15
CA HIS A 186 -10.33 12.00 -2.61
C HIS A 186 -11.70 12.36 -3.18
N VAL A 187 -12.79 11.90 -2.56
CA VAL A 187 -14.15 12.27 -2.94
C VAL A 187 -14.38 13.78 -2.83
N ALA A 188 -13.93 14.41 -1.74
CA ALA A 188 -14.04 15.85 -1.60
C ALA A 188 -13.28 16.60 -2.71
N ILE A 189 -12.06 16.16 -3.03
CA ILE A 189 -11.22 16.75 -4.08
C ILE A 189 -11.85 16.60 -5.47
N THR A 190 -12.41 15.44 -5.80
CA THR A 190 -13.05 15.22 -7.12
C THR A 190 -14.29 16.11 -7.27
N VAL A 191 -15.09 16.27 -6.22
CA VAL A 191 -16.20 17.23 -6.20
C VAL A 191 -15.70 18.67 -6.35
N GLY A 192 -14.63 19.06 -5.64
CA GLY A 192 -14.05 20.39 -5.77
C GLY A 192 -13.50 20.67 -7.18
N GLY A 193 -12.87 19.68 -7.80
CA GLY A 193 -12.33 19.77 -9.15
C GLY A 193 -13.41 20.03 -10.20
N SER A 194 -14.58 19.39 -10.08
CA SER A 194 -15.68 19.54 -11.04
C SER A 194 -16.50 20.83 -10.91
N ASN A 195 -16.34 21.59 -9.82
CA ASN A 195 -17.14 22.79 -9.51
C ASN A 195 -16.42 24.11 -9.90
N GLY A 196 -15.60 24.08 -10.95
CA GLY A 196 -15.08 25.29 -11.59
C GLY A 196 -16.17 25.99 -12.43
N HIS A 197 -16.19 27.33 -12.42
CA HIS A 197 -17.09 28.12 -13.26
C HIS A 197 -16.28 29.09 -14.10
N PHE A 198 -16.39 28.97 -15.43
CA PHE A 198 -15.71 29.82 -16.41
C PHE A 198 -14.20 29.90 -16.13
N GLU A 199 -13.63 31.09 -15.93
CA GLU A 199 -12.18 31.30 -15.84
C GLU A 199 -11.57 30.93 -14.47
N LEU A 200 -12.36 30.55 -13.46
CA LEU A 200 -11.83 30.31 -12.12
C LEU A 200 -12.54 29.20 -11.34
N ASN A 201 -11.77 28.20 -10.89
CA ASN A 201 -12.20 27.30 -9.84
C ASN A 201 -11.99 27.96 -8.46
N VAL A 202 -13.06 28.17 -7.69
CA VAL A 202 -13.02 28.81 -6.36
C VAL A 202 -12.92 27.82 -5.19
N PHE A 203 -12.88 26.51 -5.45
CA PHE A 203 -12.74 25.45 -4.46
C PHE A 203 -11.26 25.19 -4.08
N LYS A 204 -10.31 26.02 -4.56
CA LYS A 204 -8.86 25.84 -4.37
C LYS A 204 -8.45 25.56 -2.92
N PRO A 205 -8.94 26.29 -1.88
CA PRO A 205 -8.53 26.05 -0.51
C PRO A 205 -8.90 24.65 -0.01
N MET A 206 -10.09 24.16 -0.36
CA MET A 206 -10.56 22.82 0.04
C MET A 206 -9.76 21.73 -0.68
N ILE A 207 -9.54 21.88 -1.99
CA ILE A 207 -8.73 20.94 -2.79
C ILE A 207 -7.31 20.85 -2.21
N ALA A 208 -6.65 21.99 -1.98
CA ALA A 208 -5.30 22.04 -1.46
C ALA A 208 -5.21 21.44 -0.05
N SER A 209 -6.15 21.79 0.84
CA SER A 209 -6.18 21.24 2.20
C SER A 209 -6.38 19.72 2.19
N GLY A 210 -7.30 19.21 1.39
CA GLY A 210 -7.54 17.77 1.27
C GLY A 210 -6.31 17.02 0.75
N LEU A 211 -5.64 17.56 -0.27
CA LEU A 211 -4.48 16.93 -0.87
C LEU A 211 -3.29 16.90 0.11
N LEU A 212 -2.96 18.04 0.72
CA LEU A 212 -1.86 18.15 1.68
C LEU A 212 -2.11 17.28 2.93
N HIS A 213 -3.35 17.23 3.41
CA HIS A 213 -3.73 16.36 4.52
C HIS A 213 -3.52 14.89 4.17
N SER A 214 -3.96 14.44 2.99
CA SER A 214 -3.76 13.06 2.53
C SER A 214 -2.27 12.69 2.41
N ILE A 215 -1.44 13.58 1.83
CA ILE A 215 0.01 13.37 1.71
C ILE A 215 0.64 13.22 3.10
N ARG A 216 0.28 14.10 4.04
CA ARG A 216 0.83 14.08 5.40
C ARG A 216 0.44 12.81 6.15
N LEU A 217 -0.84 12.44 6.13
CA LEU A 217 -1.33 11.25 6.82
C LEU A 217 -0.69 9.97 6.27
N LEU A 218 -0.67 9.78 4.95
CA LEU A 218 -0.03 8.61 4.34
C LEU A 218 1.46 8.55 4.67
N GLY A 219 2.14 9.71 4.66
CA GLY A 219 3.53 9.86 5.05
C GLY A 219 3.83 9.35 6.45
N ASP A 220 3.14 9.93 7.43
CA ASP A 220 3.37 9.63 8.84
C ASP A 220 2.91 8.20 9.18
N ALA A 221 1.76 7.76 8.66
CA ALA A 221 1.23 6.43 8.93
C ALA A 221 2.09 5.32 8.32
N SER A 222 2.59 5.50 7.09
CA SER A 222 3.47 4.51 6.46
C SER A 222 4.79 4.38 7.21
N ALA A 223 5.39 5.49 7.62
CA ALA A 223 6.63 5.48 8.41
C ALA A 223 6.43 4.87 9.80
N SER A 224 5.31 5.17 10.47
CA SER A 224 4.96 4.56 11.75
C SER A 224 4.72 3.06 11.62
N PHE A 225 3.98 2.66 10.58
CA PHE A 225 3.67 1.25 10.31
C PHE A 225 4.91 0.42 10.00
N GLU A 226 5.85 0.96 9.20
CA GLU A 226 7.13 0.31 8.94
C GLU A 226 7.92 0.10 10.24
N LYS A 227 8.12 1.19 10.98
CA LYS A 227 8.98 1.20 12.17
C LYS A 227 8.42 0.33 13.30
N ASN A 228 7.13 0.45 13.57
CA ASN A 228 6.50 -0.09 14.77
C ASN A 228 5.73 -1.40 14.53
N CYS A 229 5.53 -1.83 13.28
CA CYS A 229 4.86 -3.10 13.00
C CYS A 229 5.74 -3.99 12.12
N VAL A 230 5.92 -3.59 10.87
CA VAL A 230 6.58 -4.37 9.82
C VAL A 230 7.94 -4.90 10.26
N ARG A 231 8.81 -4.03 10.77
CA ARG A 231 10.19 -4.39 11.12
C ARG A 231 10.27 -5.46 12.20
N GLY A 232 9.23 -5.58 13.03
CA GLY A 232 9.13 -6.54 14.12
C GLY A 232 8.32 -7.80 13.81
N ILE A 233 7.76 -7.94 12.60
CA ILE A 233 6.94 -9.12 12.25
C ILE A 233 7.80 -10.39 12.30
N GLN A 234 7.29 -11.43 12.95
CA GLN A 234 7.89 -12.76 12.94
C GLN A 234 6.87 -13.81 12.49
N ALA A 235 7.36 -14.87 11.83
CA ALA A 235 6.52 -16.00 11.43
C ALA A 235 6.38 -16.99 12.59
N ASN A 236 5.14 -17.38 12.92
CA ASN A 236 4.87 -18.48 13.84
C ASN A 236 5.02 -19.82 13.10
N ARG A 237 6.27 -20.27 12.95
CA ARG A 237 6.61 -21.46 12.14
C ARG A 237 5.88 -22.72 12.60
N GLU A 238 5.67 -22.89 13.91
CA GLU A 238 4.93 -24.04 14.44
C GLU A 238 3.46 -24.01 14.01
N ARG A 239 2.81 -22.84 14.14
CA ARG A 239 1.41 -22.68 13.71
C ARG A 239 1.25 -22.86 12.21
N ILE A 240 2.12 -22.25 11.41
CA ILE A 240 2.11 -22.37 9.95
C ILE A 240 2.29 -23.84 9.54
N SER A 241 3.28 -24.53 10.11
CA SER A 241 3.52 -25.95 9.83
C SER A 241 2.30 -26.81 10.18
N LYS A 242 1.68 -26.57 11.33
CA LYS A 242 0.46 -27.27 11.73
C LYS A 242 -0.67 -27.07 10.70
N LEU A 243 -0.97 -25.83 10.33
CA LEU A 243 -2.05 -25.51 9.38
C LEU A 243 -1.78 -26.10 8.00
N LEU A 244 -0.52 -26.11 7.56
CA LEU A 244 -0.11 -26.71 6.29
C LEU A 244 -0.44 -28.20 6.22
N HIS A 245 -0.11 -28.96 7.27
CA HIS A 245 -0.34 -30.41 7.32
C HIS A 245 -1.78 -30.80 7.65
N GLU A 246 -2.57 -29.89 8.24
CA GLU A 246 -4.02 -30.04 8.43
C GLU A 246 -4.82 -29.70 7.15
N SER A 247 -4.21 -29.02 6.18
CA SER A 247 -4.87 -28.58 4.96
C SER A 247 -5.18 -29.73 3.99
N LEU A 248 -6.38 -29.69 3.42
CA LEU A 248 -6.80 -30.64 2.37
C LEU A 248 -6.36 -30.21 0.97
N MET A 249 -5.79 -29.01 0.79
CA MET A 249 -5.45 -28.48 -0.53
C MET A 249 -4.20 -29.12 -1.15
N LEU A 250 -3.35 -29.74 -0.32
CA LEU A 250 -2.18 -30.48 -0.79
C LEU A 250 -2.54 -31.74 -1.60
N VAL A 251 -3.82 -32.15 -1.59
CA VAL A 251 -4.31 -33.34 -2.31
C VAL A 251 -4.07 -33.28 -3.82
N THR A 252 -3.91 -32.08 -4.38
CA THR A 252 -3.66 -31.88 -5.82
C THR A 252 -2.34 -32.50 -6.28
N SER A 253 -1.34 -32.64 -5.40
CA SER A 253 -0.08 -33.33 -5.73
C SER A 253 -0.26 -34.84 -5.93
N LEU A 254 -1.39 -35.41 -5.50
CA LEU A 254 -1.68 -36.83 -5.70
C LEU A 254 -2.22 -37.12 -7.10
N ASN A 255 -2.78 -36.11 -7.80
CA ASN A 255 -3.42 -36.26 -9.11
C ASN A 255 -2.55 -37.03 -10.15
N PRO A 256 -1.24 -36.74 -10.30
CA PRO A 256 -0.41 -37.45 -11.28
C PRO A 256 -0.25 -38.95 -11.01
N LYS A 257 -0.40 -39.38 -9.75
CA LYS A 257 -0.20 -40.79 -9.33
C LYS A 257 -1.50 -41.57 -9.28
N ILE A 258 -2.55 -41.01 -8.68
CA ILE A 258 -3.81 -41.73 -8.43
C ILE A 258 -4.98 -41.24 -9.28
N GLY A 259 -4.81 -40.15 -10.04
CA GLY A 259 -5.88 -39.54 -10.82
C GLY A 259 -6.81 -38.66 -9.99
N TYR A 260 -7.52 -37.77 -10.68
CA TYR A 260 -8.37 -36.75 -10.05
C TYR A 260 -9.48 -37.34 -9.17
N ASP A 261 -10.21 -38.36 -9.66
CA ASP A 261 -11.35 -38.92 -8.92
C ASP A 261 -10.93 -39.57 -7.61
N ASN A 262 -9.79 -40.26 -7.60
CA ASN A 262 -9.24 -40.88 -6.39
C ASN A 262 -8.70 -39.83 -5.42
N ALA A 263 -7.99 -38.81 -5.91
CA ALA A 263 -7.56 -37.68 -5.07
C ALA A 263 -8.76 -36.95 -4.44
N ALA A 264 -9.83 -36.73 -5.20
CA ALA A 264 -11.07 -36.16 -4.68
C ALA A 264 -11.74 -37.07 -3.63
N ALA A 265 -11.68 -38.40 -3.80
CA ALA A 265 -12.18 -39.35 -2.80
C ALA A 265 -11.37 -39.28 -1.49
N VAL A 266 -10.04 -39.15 -1.56
CA VAL A 266 -9.17 -38.93 -0.39
C VAL A 266 -9.57 -37.65 0.35
N ALA A 267 -9.70 -36.52 -0.35
CA ALA A 267 -10.09 -35.25 0.25
C ALA A 267 -11.49 -35.31 0.90
N LYS A 268 -12.47 -35.94 0.22
CA LYS A 268 -13.83 -36.11 0.75
C LYS A 268 -13.85 -36.96 2.02
N LEU A 269 -13.06 -38.04 2.05
CA LEU A 269 -12.96 -38.90 3.22
C LEU A 269 -12.29 -38.17 4.40
N ALA A 270 -11.15 -37.51 4.14
CA ALA A 270 -10.43 -36.72 5.13
C ALA A 270 -11.35 -35.66 5.77
N HIS A 271 -12.08 -34.92 4.94
CA HIS A 271 -13.04 -33.92 5.41
C HIS A 271 -14.17 -34.54 6.24
N LYS A 272 -14.77 -35.64 5.77
CA LYS A 272 -15.89 -36.30 6.45
C LYS A 272 -15.50 -36.85 7.82
N GLU A 273 -14.28 -37.33 7.97
CA GLU A 273 -13.79 -37.98 9.20
C GLU A 273 -12.99 -37.04 10.10
N GLY A 274 -12.66 -35.83 9.63
CA GLY A 274 -11.76 -34.91 10.34
C GLY A 274 -10.33 -35.43 10.44
N SER A 275 -9.91 -36.29 9.50
CA SER A 275 -8.58 -36.89 9.44
C SER A 275 -7.68 -36.14 8.45
N THR A 276 -6.39 -36.43 8.49
CA THR A 276 -5.41 -35.90 7.53
C THR A 276 -5.55 -36.56 6.15
N LEU A 277 -5.03 -35.91 5.11
CA LEU A 277 -4.96 -36.51 3.78
C LEU A 277 -4.18 -37.84 3.78
N LYS A 278 -3.12 -37.93 4.59
CA LYS A 278 -2.29 -39.13 4.71
C LYS A 278 -3.08 -40.31 5.28
N GLU A 279 -3.79 -40.08 6.39
CA GLU A 279 -4.65 -41.10 7.01
C GLU A 279 -5.75 -41.56 6.07
N ALA A 280 -6.40 -40.64 5.35
CA ALA A 280 -7.44 -40.98 4.38
C ALA A 280 -6.89 -41.78 3.18
N ALA A 281 -5.73 -41.41 2.64
CA ALA A 281 -5.09 -42.12 1.52
C ALA A 281 -4.69 -43.55 1.89
N LEU A 282 -4.15 -43.74 3.10
CA LEU A 282 -3.84 -45.05 3.68
C LEU A 282 -5.10 -45.89 3.88
N LYS A 283 -6.17 -45.29 4.43
CA LYS A 283 -7.44 -45.98 4.70
C LYS A 283 -8.13 -46.46 3.43
N LEU A 284 -8.08 -45.65 2.36
CA LEU A 284 -8.58 -46.03 1.03
C LEU A 284 -7.64 -47.00 0.29
N ARG A 285 -6.47 -47.33 0.87
CA ARG A 285 -5.43 -48.17 0.25
C ARG A 285 -4.98 -47.65 -1.11
N MET A 286 -5.00 -46.33 -1.28
CA MET A 286 -4.60 -45.68 -2.53
C MET A 286 -3.11 -45.40 -2.58
N LEU A 287 -2.48 -45.17 -1.43
CA LEU A 287 -1.05 -44.88 -1.28
C LEU A 287 -0.54 -45.52 0.01
N THR A 288 0.74 -45.88 0.01
CA THR A 288 1.51 -46.16 1.23
C THR A 288 1.93 -44.86 1.93
N SER A 289 2.41 -44.97 3.17
CA SER A 289 2.88 -43.82 3.95
C SER A 289 4.06 -43.16 3.25
N GLU A 290 4.99 -43.98 2.77
CA GLU A 290 6.22 -43.58 2.10
C GLU A 290 5.94 -42.93 0.73
N GLU A 291 4.99 -43.47 -0.04
CA GLU A 291 4.55 -42.84 -1.28
C GLU A 291 3.91 -41.48 -1.03
N PHE A 292 3.07 -41.36 0.01
CA PHE A 292 2.47 -40.07 0.37
C PHE A 292 3.53 -39.04 0.71
N ASP A 293 4.50 -39.39 1.57
CA ASP A 293 5.57 -38.48 2.00
C ASP A 293 6.50 -38.07 0.83
N THR A 294 6.60 -38.92 -0.19
CA THR A 294 7.39 -38.61 -1.40
C THR A 294 6.63 -37.67 -2.35
N LEU A 295 5.30 -37.76 -2.40
CA LEU A 295 4.44 -36.99 -3.32
C LEU A 295 4.00 -35.65 -2.73
N VAL A 296 3.77 -35.59 -1.42
CA VAL A 296 3.29 -34.39 -0.73
C VAL A 296 4.48 -33.70 -0.06
N VAL A 297 5.25 -32.96 -0.86
CA VAL A 297 6.41 -32.19 -0.41
C VAL A 297 6.12 -30.70 -0.65
N PRO A 298 5.59 -29.96 0.34
CA PRO A 298 5.17 -28.57 0.17
C PRO A 298 6.24 -27.66 -0.42
N GLU A 299 7.51 -27.89 -0.10
CA GLU A 299 8.65 -27.12 -0.63
C GLU A 299 8.83 -27.26 -2.15
N LYS A 300 8.28 -28.32 -2.76
CA LYS A 300 8.27 -28.55 -4.20
C LYS A 300 6.97 -28.11 -4.88
N MET A 301 6.01 -27.56 -4.12
CA MET A 301 4.69 -27.15 -4.62
C MET A 301 4.53 -25.63 -4.72
N ILE A 302 5.64 -24.88 -4.70
CA ILE A 302 5.67 -23.41 -4.66
C ILE A 302 5.93 -22.74 -6.02
N GLY A 303 5.98 -23.53 -7.10
CA GLY A 303 6.22 -23.04 -8.46
C GLY A 303 6.08 -24.17 -9.49
N PRO A 304 6.04 -23.84 -10.79
CA PRO A 304 6.10 -24.85 -11.84
C PRO A 304 7.41 -25.62 -11.77
N THR A 305 7.37 -26.92 -12.08
CA THR A 305 8.57 -27.71 -12.32
C THR A 305 9.12 -27.37 -13.70
N ASP A 306 10.42 -27.07 -13.79
CA ASP A 306 11.15 -26.88 -15.06
C ASP A 306 11.02 -28.08 -16.01
#